data_AF-A0A0B1SPI4-F1
#
_entry.id   AF-A0A0B1SPI4-F1
#
_cell.length_a   1.000
_cell.length_b   1.000
_cell.length_c   1.000
_cell.angle_alpha   90.00
_cell.angle_beta   90.00
_cell.angle_gamma   90.00
#
_symmetry.space_group_name_H-M   'P 1'
#
loop_
_entity.id
_entity.type
_entity.pdbx_description
1 polymer ?
#
loop_
_entity_poly.entity_id
_entity_poly.type
_entity_poly.pdbx_seq_one_letter_code
_entity_poly.pdbx_strand_id
1 'polypeptide(L)' 'MKSGLDIRTKYFANSSPDKAILKKAALEVVKKFQALSDGAKADFKKQFPDIGGVLSNDMIVKRLESLN' A
#
# COMPACT_ATOMS: atom_id res chain seq x y z
N MET A 1 0.31 6.17 11.65
CA MET A 1 -0.19 5.81 10.30
C MET A 1 -0.60 7.10 9.61
N LYS A 2 0.18 7.60 8.64
CA LYS A 2 -0.15 8.83 7.90
C LYS A 2 0.24 8.79 6.40
N SER A 3 0.78 7.69 5.88
CA SER A 3 1.40 7.68 4.55
C SER A 3 0.44 8.03 3.40
N GLY A 4 -0.75 7.44 3.37
CA GLY A 4 -1.72 7.71 2.28
C GLY A 4 -2.31 9.12 2.32
N LEU A 5 -2.67 9.61 3.52
CA LEU A 5 -3.22 10.95 3.68
C LEU A 5 -2.17 12.02 3.38
N ASP A 6 -0.94 11.85 3.89
CA ASP A 6 0.15 12.80 3.64
C ASP A 6 0.50 12.90 2.15
N ILE A 7 0.51 11.77 1.43
CA ILE A 7 0.67 11.74 -0.03
C ILE A 7 -0.47 12.50 -0.72
N ARG A 8 -1.72 12.25 -0.31
CA ARG A 8 -2.90 12.93 -0.88
C ARG A 8 -2.83 14.45 -0.69
N THR A 9 -2.42 14.90 0.50
CA THR A 9 -2.29 16.34 0.80
C THR A 9 -1.24 17.03 -0.07
N LYS A 10 -0.16 16.34 -0.45
CA LYS A 10 0.84 16.88 -1.38
C LYS A 10 0.25 17.21 -2.75
N TYR A 11 -0.58 16.30 -3.30
CA TYR A 11 -1.28 16.55 -4.57
C TYR A 11 -2.20 17.78 -4.49
N PHE A 12 -2.90 17.99 -3.37
CA PHE A 12 -3.73 19.19 -3.17
C PHE A 12 -2.91 20.48 -3.03
N ALA A 13 -1.65 20.37 -2.61
CA ALA A 13 -0.71 21.49 -2.57
C ALA A 13 0.02 21.74 -3.90
N ASN A 14 -0.44 21.15 -5.02
CA ASN A 14 0.23 21.15 -6.33
C ASN A 14 1.67 20.60 -6.30
N SER A 15 2.03 19.85 -5.25
CA SER A 15 3.29 19.12 -5.15
C SER A 15 3.06 17.70 -5.62
N SER A 16 3.69 17.30 -6.72
CA SER A 16 3.66 15.91 -7.16
C SER A 16 4.69 15.09 -6.37
N PRO A 17 4.29 14.18 -5.46
CA PRO A 17 5.23 13.33 -4.76
C PRO A 17 6.00 12.46 -5.77
N ASP A 18 7.31 12.36 -5.56
CA ASP A 18 8.18 11.54 -6.38
C ASP A 18 7.77 10.06 -6.34
N LYS A 19 7.99 9.36 -7.46
CA LYS A 19 7.71 7.92 -7.62
C LYS A 19 8.39 7.09 -6.53
N ALA A 20 9.60 7.46 -6.12
CA ALA A 20 10.31 6.77 -5.04
C ALA A 20 9.58 6.88 -3.70
N ILE A 21 8.97 8.03 -3.40
CA ILE A 21 8.18 8.25 -2.17
C ILE A 21 6.91 7.41 -2.21
N LEU A 22 6.22 7.38 -3.36
CA LEU A 22 5.02 6.57 -3.55
C LEU A 22 5.32 5.08 -3.40
N LYS A 23 6.39 4.59 -4.04
CA LYS A 23 6.86 3.20 -3.94
C LYS A 23 7.15 2.83 -2.50
N LYS A 24 7.92 3.64 -1.79
CA LYS A 24 8.27 3.40 -0.38
C LYS A 24 7.02 3.31 0.50
N ALA A 25 6.08 4.24 0.34
CA ALA A 25 4.84 4.24 1.10
C ALA A 25 3.99 2.99 0.83
N ALA A 26 3.89 2.55 -0.43
CA ALA A 26 3.16 1.34 -0.80
C ALA A 26 3.84 0.07 -0.23
N LEU A 27 5.17 -0.04 -0.31
CA LEU A 27 5.92 -1.16 0.27
C LEU A 27 5.78 -1.24 1.79
N GLU A 28 5.72 -0.11 2.49
CA GLU A 28 5.43 -0.08 3.92
C GLU A 28 4.03 -0.61 4.26
N VAL A 29 3.03 -0.38 3.40
CA VAL A 29 1.68 -0.92 3.57
C VAL A 29 1.67 -2.43 3.32
N VAL A 30 2.33 -2.90 2.26
CA VAL A 30 2.50 -4.34 1.98
C VAL A 30 3.17 -5.05 3.16
N LYS A 31 4.28 -4.52 3.68
CA LYS A 31 4.99 -5.09 4.82
C LYS A 31 4.10 -5.21 6.07
N LYS A 32 3.29 -4.18 6.35
CA LYS A 32 2.35 -4.21 7.48
C LYS A 32 1.26 -5.27 7.29
N PHE A 33 0.71 -5.39 6.08
CA PHE A 33 -0.29 -6.40 5.76
C PHE A 33 0.27 -7.82 5.86
N GLN A 34 1.48 -8.06 5.35
CA GLN A 34 2.15 -9.36 5.43
C GLN A 34 2.45 -9.79 6.87
N ALA A 35 2.75 -8.82 7.75
CA ALA A 35 3.00 -9.06 9.17
C ALA A 35 1.75 -9.41 10.00
N LEU A 36 0.55 -9.27 9.43
CA LEU A 36 -0.69 -9.69 10.10
C LEU A 36 -0.79 -11.22 10.17
N SER A 37 -1.52 -11.72 11.18
CA SER A 37 -1.95 -13.12 11.23
C SER A 37 -2.93 -13.44 10.10
N ASP A 38 -3.06 -14.73 9.74
CA ASP A 38 -3.95 -15.13 8.65
C ASP A 38 -5.42 -14.80 8.91
N GLY A 39 -5.86 -14.92 10.18
CA GLY A 39 -7.19 -14.48 10.60
C GLY A 39 -7.39 -12.97 10.42
N ALA A 40 -6.39 -12.15 10.78
CA ALA A 40 -6.45 -10.70 10.60
C ALA A 40 -6.39 -10.31 9.11
N LYS A 41 -5.65 -11.04 8.26
CA LYS A 41 -5.67 -10.84 6.80
C LYS A 41 -7.04 -11.16 6.21
N ALA A 42 -7.69 -12.22 6.67
CA ALA A 42 -9.03 -12.60 6.21
C ALA A 42 -10.08 -11.55 6.61
N ASP A 43 -10.04 -11.06 7.85
CA ASP A 43 -10.93 -9.99 8.30
C ASP A 43 -10.67 -8.68 7.55
N PHE A 44 -9.41 -8.32 7.33
CA PHE A 44 -9.05 -7.16 6.53
C PHE A 44 -9.60 -7.24 5.10
N LYS A 45 -9.50 -8.40 4.44
CA LYS A 45 -10.09 -8.63 3.11
C LYS A 45 -11.61 -8.47 3.11
N LYS A 46 -12.28 -8.86 4.20
CA LYS A 46 -13.73 -8.72 4.32
C LYS A 46 -14.16 -7.25 4.43
N GLN A 47 -13.41 -6.45 5.19
CA GLN A 47 -13.70 -5.03 5.37
C GLN A 47 -13.26 -4.19 4.16
N PHE A 48 -12.15 -4.56 3.52
CA PHE A 48 -11.54 -3.85 2.40
C PHE A 48 -11.23 -4.81 1.24
N PRO A 49 -12.23 -5.25 0.47
CA PRO A 49 -12.06 -6.26 -0.56
C PRO A 49 -11.08 -5.85 -1.66
N ASP A 50 -11.14 -4.62 -2.15
CA ASP A 50 -10.27 -4.15 -3.23
C ASP A 50 -8.82 -4.03 -2.77
N ILE A 51 -8.60 -3.37 -1.63
CA ILE A 51 -7.27 -3.17 -1.06
C ILE A 51 -6.68 -4.52 -0.62
N GLY A 52 -7.48 -5.37 0.03
CA GLY A 52 -7.09 -6.71 0.45
C GLY A 52 -6.74 -7.61 -0.73
N GLY A 53 -7.46 -7.49 -1.86
CA GLY A 53 -7.15 -8.18 -3.10
C GLY A 53 -5.79 -7.78 -3.67
N VAL A 54 -5.51 -6.47 -3.72
CA VAL A 54 -4.22 -5.93 -4.18
C VAL A 54 -3.06 -6.40 -3.29
N LEU A 55 -3.20 -6.28 -1.97
CA LEU A 55 -2.13 -6.61 -1.01
C LEU A 55 -1.87 -8.11 -0.87
N SER A 56 -2.80 -8.95 -1.32
CA SER A 56 -2.68 -10.42 -1.30
C SER A 56 -2.28 -11.02 -2.64
N ASN A 57 -2.06 -10.18 -3.65
CA ASN A 57 -1.66 -10.63 -4.98
C ASN A 57 -0.15 -10.49 -5.14
N ASP A 58 0.54 -11.64 -5.10
CA ASP A 58 2.00 -11.70 -5.19
C ASP A 58 2.56 -11.08 -6.47
N MET A 59 1.84 -11.15 -7.59
CA MET A 59 2.27 -10.54 -8.85
C MET A 59 2.30 -9.01 -8.73
N ILE A 60 1.29 -8.42 -8.07
CA ILE A 60 1.22 -6.97 -7.87
C ILE A 60 2.30 -6.51 -6.90
N VAL A 61 2.53 -7.25 -5.82
CA VAL A 61 3.61 -6.97 -4.86
C VAL A 61 4.98 -7.02 -5.53
N LYS A 62 5.28 -8.09 -6.29
CA LYS A 62 6.54 -8.20 -7.04
C LYS A 62 6.70 -7.08 -8.07
N ARG A 63 5.62 -6.70 -8.75
CA ARG A 63 5.65 -5.57 -9.68
C ARG A 63 6.02 -4.28 -8.97
N LEU A 64 5.43 -4.01 -7.81
CA LEU A 64 5.75 -2.83 -6.98
C LEU A 64 7.22 -2.81 -6.56
N GLU A 65 7.78 -3.94 -6.15
CA GLU A 65 9.20 -4.07 -5.79
C GLU A 65 10.12 -3.75 -6.99
N SER A 66 9.72 -4.14 -8.20
CA SER A 66 10.49 -3.94 -9.44
C SER A 66 10.46 -2.53 -10.03
N LEU A 67 9.63 -1.62 -9.50
CA LEU A 67 9.55 -0.24 -10.02
C LEU A 67 10.81 0.54 -9.63
N ASN A 68 11.52 1.14 -10.59
CA ASN A 68 12.67 2.02 -10.33
C ASN A 68 12.22 3.45 -10.03
#